data_AF-A0A1P9WW41-F1
#
_entry.id   AF-A0A1P9WW41-F1
#
_cell.length_a   1.000
_cell.length_b   1.000
_cell.length_c   1.000
_cell.angle_alpha   90.00
_cell.angle_beta   90.00
_cell.angle_gamma   90.00
#
_symmetry.space_group_name_H-M   'P 1'
#
loop_
_entity.id
_entity.type
_entity.pdbx_description
1 polymer ?
#
loop_
_entity_poly.entity_id
_entity_poly.type
_entity_poly.pdbx_seq_one_letter_code
_entity_poly.pdbx_strand_id
1 'polypeptide(L)'
;MGRYLFAGSLLVFGGLHFLFAPFIATLIPAWIPWPLFWAYFVSVAFVATAISLFLNRDVSISGVWLGSMFLLWVMMLHAPRAVAKPHIEPEWTSLLIALAMSGVAFVIAGLSHRADRPLSKQNQTRSNPRNPLEP
;
A
#
# COMPACT_ATOMS: atom_id res chain seq x y z
N MET A 1 -4.01 -16.97 1.15
CA MET A 1 -3.52 -16.89 -0.24
C MET A 1 -3.42 -15.46 -0.77
N GLY A 2 -4.42 -14.59 -0.60
CA GLY A 2 -4.40 -13.22 -1.13
C GLY A 2 -3.16 -12.37 -0.78
N ARG A 3 -2.59 -12.53 0.44
CA ARG A 3 -1.35 -11.85 0.85
C ARG A 3 -0.16 -12.14 -0.08
N TYR A 4 0.01 -13.38 -0.54
CA TYR A 4 1.14 -13.76 -1.38
C TYR A 4 1.00 -13.23 -2.81
N LEU A 5 -0.24 -13.19 -3.33
CA LEU A 5 -0.51 -12.56 -4.63
C LEU A 5 -0.22 -11.06 -4.58
N PHE A 6 -0.62 -10.40 -3.50
CA PHE A 6 -0.30 -8.99 -3.27
C PHE A 6 1.20 -8.76 -3.10
N ALA A 7 1.91 -9.61 -2.34
CA ALA A 7 3.36 -9.54 -2.23
C ALA A 7 4.05 -9.73 -3.59
N GLY A 8 3.56 -10.66 -4.42
CA GLY A 8 4.04 -10.86 -5.78
C GLY A 8 3.84 -9.63 -6.67
N SER A 9 2.66 -8.99 -6.61
CA SER A 9 2.44 -7.76 -7.38
C SER A 9 3.35 -6.62 -6.94
N LEU A 10 3.64 -6.49 -5.64
CA LEU A 10 4.61 -5.51 -5.14
C LEU A 10 6.02 -5.73 -5.67
N LEU A 11 6.47 -6.97 -5.84
CA LEU A 11 7.76 -7.24 -6.47
C LEU A 11 7.79 -6.78 -7.93
N VAL A 12 6.71 -7.03 -8.68
CA VAL A 12 6.58 -6.56 -10.07
C VAL A 12 6.58 -5.03 -10.12
N PHE A 13 5.77 -4.37 -9.29
CA PHE A 13 5.75 -2.91 -9.22
C PHE A 13 7.10 -2.32 -8.78
N GLY A 14 7.78 -2.93 -7.81
CA GLY A 14 9.11 -2.54 -7.37
C GLY A 14 10.15 -2.61 -8.49
N GLY A 15 10.15 -3.71 -9.24
CA GLY A 15 11.01 -3.87 -10.42
C GLY A 15 10.72 -2.84 -11.51
N LEU A 16 9.44 -2.61 -11.84
CA LEU A 16 9.04 -1.60 -12.82
C LEU A 16 9.38 -0.18 -12.38
N HIS A 17 9.14 0.19 -11.11
CA HIS A 17 9.50 1.52 -10.59
C HIS A 17 11.01 1.73 -10.58
N PHE A 18 11.79 0.68 -10.33
CA PHE A 18 13.24 0.75 -10.39
C PHE A 18 13.76 0.90 -11.82
N LEU A 19 13.27 0.07 -12.75
CA LEU A 19 13.69 0.08 -14.15
C LEU A 19 13.31 1.38 -14.86
N PHE A 20 12.11 1.90 -14.57
CA PHE A 20 11.58 3.13 -15.16
C PHE A 20 11.71 4.34 -14.22
N ALA A 21 12.63 4.31 -13.25
CA ALA A 21 12.80 5.38 -12.27
C ALA A 21 12.96 6.78 -12.90
N PRO A 22 13.72 6.98 -14.02
CA PRO A 22 13.80 8.27 -14.67
C PRO A 22 12.44 8.78 -15.19
N PHE A 23 11.61 7.88 -15.72
CA PHE A 23 10.25 8.22 -16.16
C PHE A 23 9.37 8.55 -14.95
N ILE A 24 9.37 7.72 -13.91
CA ILE A 24 8.61 7.97 -12.67
C ILE A 24 8.99 9.31 -12.04
N ALA A 25 10.26 9.67 -12.06
CA ALA A 25 10.73 10.98 -11.57
C ALA A 25 10.07 12.16 -12.30
N THR A 26 9.74 12.03 -13.60
CA THR A 26 9.02 13.08 -14.34
C THR A 26 7.57 13.27 -13.89
N LEU A 27 7.01 12.28 -13.18
CA LEU A 27 5.63 12.29 -12.72
C LEU A 27 5.48 12.95 -11.34
N ILE A 28 6.59 13.20 -10.65
CA ILE A 28 6.63 13.82 -9.34
C ILE A 28 6.54 15.36 -9.52
N PRO A 29 5.65 16.06 -8.80
CA PRO A 29 5.50 17.50 -8.86
C PRO A 29 6.82 18.23 -8.65
N ALA A 30 7.02 19.28 -9.43
CA ALA A 30 8.27 20.05 -9.45
C ALA A 30 8.64 20.70 -8.11
N TRP A 31 7.68 20.87 -7.18
CA TRP A 31 7.93 21.41 -5.84
C TRP A 31 8.55 20.39 -4.86
N ILE A 32 8.58 19.10 -5.21
CA ILE A 32 9.23 18.05 -4.41
C ILE A 32 10.70 17.93 -4.85
N PRO A 33 11.68 18.14 -3.95
CA PRO A 33 13.08 17.99 -4.30
C PRO A 33 13.46 16.51 -4.50
N TRP A 34 14.52 16.29 -5.29
CA TRP A 34 15.11 14.97 -5.55
C TRP A 34 14.11 13.90 -6.05
N PRO A 35 13.38 14.14 -7.15
CA PRO A 35 12.36 13.21 -7.63
C PRO A 35 12.89 11.79 -7.89
N LEU A 36 14.14 11.66 -8.35
CA LEU A 36 14.77 10.36 -8.57
C LEU A 36 15.00 9.57 -7.27
N PHE A 37 15.32 10.27 -6.17
CA PHE A 37 15.43 9.63 -4.84
C PHE A 37 14.09 9.00 -4.43
N TRP A 38 12.99 9.74 -4.58
CA TRP A 38 11.65 9.23 -4.25
C TRP A 38 11.23 8.06 -5.12
N ALA A 39 11.56 8.07 -6.41
CA ALA A 39 11.29 6.95 -7.32
C ALA A 39 11.98 5.65 -6.82
N TYR A 40 13.27 5.72 -6.47
CA TYR A 40 13.99 4.56 -5.93
C TYR A 40 13.53 4.17 -4.52
N PHE A 41 13.23 5.15 -3.66
CA PHE A 41 12.72 4.92 -2.31
C PHE A 41 11.42 4.09 -2.35
N VAL A 42 10.49 4.46 -3.24
CA VAL A 42 9.22 3.73 -3.42
C VAL A 42 9.48 2.29 -3.91
N SER A 43 10.41 2.08 -4.85
CA SER A 43 10.78 0.73 -5.29
C SER A 43 11.29 -0.13 -4.14
N VAL A 44 12.17 0.43 -3.30
CA VAL A 44 12.71 -0.28 -2.13
C VAL A 44 11.60 -0.57 -1.11
N ALA A 45 10.69 0.39 -0.88
CA ALA A 45 9.56 0.20 0.03
C ALA A 45 8.61 -0.92 -0.44
N PHE A 46 8.38 -1.06 -1.75
CA PHE A 46 7.62 -2.18 -2.31
C PHE A 46 8.28 -3.52 -2.06
N VAL A 47 9.58 -3.63 -2.34
CA VAL A 47 10.34 -4.88 -2.12
C VAL A 47 10.40 -5.22 -0.63
N ALA A 48 10.67 -4.26 0.24
CA ALA A 48 10.71 -4.45 1.69
C ALA A 48 9.36 -4.95 2.23
N THR A 49 8.25 -4.35 1.76
CA THR A 49 6.91 -4.77 2.15
C THR A 49 6.61 -6.19 1.64
N ALA A 50 6.95 -6.50 0.39
CA ALA A 50 6.78 -7.85 -0.16
C ALA A 50 7.52 -8.90 0.69
N ILE A 51 8.77 -8.63 1.07
CA ILE A 51 9.57 -9.51 1.94
C ILE A 51 8.89 -9.70 3.30
N SER A 52 8.44 -8.62 3.94
CA SER A 52 7.69 -8.68 5.20
C SER A 52 6.44 -9.59 5.09
N LEU A 53 5.71 -9.49 3.98
CA LEU A 53 4.52 -10.29 3.73
C LEU A 53 4.84 -11.77 3.47
N PHE A 54 5.95 -12.08 2.80
CA PHE A 54 6.42 -13.46 2.60
C PHE A 54 6.91 -14.09 3.90
N LEU A 55 7.67 -13.35 4.70
CA LEU A 55 8.22 -13.81 5.97
C LEU A 55 7.18 -13.80 7.12
N ASN A 56 5.97 -13.30 6.87
CA ASN A 56 4.93 -13.12 7.87
C ASN A 56 5.41 -12.34 9.11
N ARG A 57 6.26 -11.34 8.89
CA ARG A 57 6.88 -10.54 9.95
C ARG A 57 6.51 -9.08 9.80
N ASP A 58 6.07 -8.46 10.90
CA ASP A 58 5.67 -7.05 10.95
C ASP A 58 4.59 -6.67 9.91
N VAL A 59 3.78 -7.64 9.48
CA VAL A 59 2.81 -7.50 8.37
C VAL A 59 1.80 -6.39 8.64
N SER A 60 1.37 -6.25 9.90
CA SER A 60 0.45 -5.18 10.28
C SER A 60 1.03 -3.79 10.03
N ILE A 61 2.25 -3.57 10.50
CA ILE A 61 2.97 -2.29 10.36
C ILE A 61 3.30 -2.03 8.89
N SER A 62 3.84 -3.02 8.18
CA SER A 62 4.16 -2.90 6.76
C SER A 62 2.92 -2.56 5.92
N GLY A 63 1.78 -3.16 6.24
CA GLY A 63 0.51 -2.86 5.57
C GLY A 63 0.01 -1.43 5.82
N VAL A 64 0.11 -0.91 7.06
CA VAL A 64 -0.23 0.49 7.35
C VAL A 64 0.69 1.44 6.60
N TRP A 65 1.99 1.22 6.65
CA TRP A 65 2.98 2.05 5.96
C TRP A 65 2.73 2.08 4.45
N LEU A 66 2.60 0.92 3.83
CA LEU A 66 2.37 0.82 2.40
C LEU A 66 1.02 1.44 2.00
N GLY A 67 -0.03 1.18 2.79
CA GLY A 67 -1.37 1.73 2.55
C GLY A 67 -1.39 3.25 2.61
N SER A 68 -0.74 3.83 3.63
CA SER A 68 -0.58 5.28 3.79
C SER A 68 0.26 5.87 2.67
N MET A 69 1.35 5.22 2.27
CA MET A 69 2.20 5.67 1.17
C MET A 69 1.40 5.77 -0.14
N PHE A 70 0.67 4.71 -0.52
CA PHE A 70 -0.17 4.76 -1.72
C PHE A 70 -1.26 5.83 -1.62
N LEU A 71 -1.90 5.99 -0.46
CA LEU A 71 -2.94 7.00 -0.27
C LEU A 71 -2.38 8.42 -0.43
N LEU A 72 -1.18 8.68 0.09
CA LEU A 72 -0.50 9.96 -0.12
C LEU A 72 -0.22 10.19 -1.61
N TRP A 73 0.28 9.20 -2.34
CA TRP A 73 0.53 9.32 -3.78
C TRP A 73 -0.75 9.46 -4.62
N VAL A 74 -1.85 8.82 -4.20
CA VAL A 74 -3.18 9.05 -4.79
C VAL A 74 -3.53 10.53 -4.71
N MET A 75 -3.40 11.15 -3.54
CA MET A 75 -3.78 12.55 -3.33
C MET A 75 -2.80 13.55 -3.98
N MET A 76 -1.50 13.26 -3.93
CA MET A 76 -0.45 14.20 -4.37
C MET A 76 -0.09 14.07 -5.86
N LEU A 77 -0.15 12.86 -6.43
CA LEU A 77 0.28 12.59 -7.81
C LEU A 77 -0.90 12.20 -8.70
N HIS A 78 -1.57 11.10 -8.37
CA HIS A 78 -2.45 10.45 -9.32
C HIS A 78 -3.77 11.20 -9.52
N ALA A 79 -4.39 11.67 -8.44
CA ALA A 79 -5.64 12.42 -8.54
C ALA A 79 -5.43 13.77 -9.25
N PRO A 80 -4.42 14.60 -8.90
CA PRO A 80 -4.14 15.82 -9.66
C PRO A 80 -3.86 15.57 -11.14
N ARG A 81 -3.09 14.52 -11.47
CA ARG A 81 -2.77 14.20 -12.87
C ARG A 81 -3.98 13.70 -13.65
N ALA A 82 -4.81 12.84 -13.06
CA ALA A 82 -6.05 12.36 -13.68
C ALA A 82 -7.05 13.50 -13.92
N VAL A 83 -7.19 14.43 -12.96
CA VAL A 83 -8.07 15.60 -13.11
C VAL A 83 -7.51 16.59 -14.13
N ALA A 84 -6.20 16.83 -14.15
CA ALA A 84 -5.57 17.76 -15.08
C ALA A 84 -5.55 17.24 -16.54
N LYS A 85 -5.54 15.93 -16.73
CA LYS A 85 -5.51 15.28 -18.06
C LYS A 85 -6.57 14.17 -18.15
N PRO A 86 -7.87 14.53 -18.10
CA PRO A 86 -8.96 13.55 -17.94
C PRO A 86 -9.12 12.60 -19.13
N HIS A 87 -8.58 12.95 -20.30
CA HIS A 87 -8.63 12.13 -21.51
C HIS A 87 -7.44 11.16 -21.65
N ILE A 88 -6.50 11.16 -20.71
CA ILE A 88 -5.34 10.25 -20.71
C ILE A 88 -5.68 9.04 -19.85
N GLU A 89 -6.05 7.93 -20.49
CA GLU A 89 -6.42 6.67 -19.81
C GLU A 89 -5.38 6.19 -18.77
N PRO A 90 -4.05 6.21 -19.04
CA PRO A 90 -3.05 5.81 -18.05
C PRO A 90 -3.12 6.55 -16.71
N GLU A 91 -3.61 7.79 -16.67
CA GLU A 91 -3.72 8.56 -15.43
C GLU A 91 -4.81 8.02 -14.51
N TRP A 92 -5.99 7.72 -15.07
CA TRP A 92 -7.09 7.08 -14.35
C TRP A 92 -6.74 5.66 -13.92
N THR A 93 -6.13 4.89 -14.81
CA THR A 93 -5.69 3.53 -14.49
C THR A 93 -4.69 3.53 -13.33
N SER A 94 -3.70 4.42 -13.36
CA SER A 94 -2.72 4.53 -12.28
C SER A 94 -3.36 4.98 -10.95
N LEU A 95 -4.30 5.92 -11.00
CA LEU A 95 -5.06 6.38 -9.83
C LEU A 95 -5.84 5.24 -9.18
N LEU A 96 -6.62 4.50 -9.97
CA LEU A 96 -7.46 3.42 -9.47
C LEU A 96 -6.63 2.24 -8.96
N ILE A 97 -5.53 1.90 -9.63
CA ILE A 97 -4.58 0.89 -9.16
C ILE A 97 -4.00 1.32 -7.81
N ALA A 98 -3.48 2.55 -7.68
CA ALA A 98 -2.88 3.02 -6.44
C ALA A 98 -3.90 3.03 -5.28
N LEU A 99 -5.15 3.45 -5.54
CA LEU A 99 -6.23 3.44 -4.55
C LEU A 99 -6.60 2.01 -4.13
N ALA A 100 -6.71 1.07 -5.08
CA ALA A 100 -6.98 -0.33 -4.78
C ALA A 100 -5.85 -0.96 -3.96
N MET A 101 -4.60 -0.71 -4.34
CA MET A 101 -3.42 -1.20 -3.61
C MET A 101 -3.36 -0.64 -2.18
N SER A 102 -3.73 0.63 -1.98
CA SER A 102 -3.88 1.23 -0.65
C SER A 102 -4.93 0.49 0.18
N GLY A 103 -6.12 0.25 -0.37
CA GLY A 103 -7.19 -0.48 0.30
C GLY A 103 -6.77 -1.90 0.70
N VAL A 104 -6.15 -2.65 -0.22
CA VAL A 104 -5.65 -4.01 0.07
C VAL A 104 -4.60 -3.99 1.18
N ALA A 105 -3.67 -3.03 1.17
CA ALA A 105 -2.65 -2.90 2.20
C ALA A 105 -3.26 -2.66 3.59
N PHE A 106 -4.26 -1.77 3.70
CA PHE A 106 -4.96 -1.53 4.97
C PHE A 106 -5.79 -2.73 5.44
N VAL A 107 -6.43 -3.47 4.53
CA VAL A 107 -7.14 -4.70 4.88
C VAL A 107 -6.17 -5.74 5.44
N ILE A 108 -5.04 -5.97 4.78
CA ILE A 108 -3.98 -6.86 5.27
C ILE A 108 -3.50 -6.40 6.65
N ALA A 109 -3.25 -5.10 6.82
CA ALA A 109 -2.78 -4.53 8.07
C ALA A 109 -3.75 -4.80 9.24
N GLY A 110 -5.05 -4.56 9.01
CA GLY A 110 -6.10 -4.74 10.01
C GLY A 110 -6.34 -6.20 10.36
N LEU A 111 -6.25 -7.11 9.38
CA LEU A 111 -6.36 -8.55 9.61
C LEU A 111 -5.16 -9.09 10.41
N SER A 112 -3.94 -8.69 10.05
CA SER A 112 -2.73 -9.08 10.78
C SER A 112 -2.68 -8.51 12.19
N HIS A 113 -3.09 -7.24 12.38
CA HIS A 113 -3.15 -6.63 13.72
C HIS A 113 -4.02 -7.43 14.69
N ARG A 114 -5.14 -7.99 14.20
CA ARG A 114 -6.04 -8.82 15.02
C ARG A 114 -5.43 -10.18 15.35
N ALA A 115 -4.68 -10.77 14.41
CA ALA A 115 -3.98 -12.03 14.61
C ALA A 115 -2.84 -11.92 15.63
N ASP A 116 -2.16 -10.77 15.68
CA ASP A 116 -1.03 -10.52 16.58
C ASP A 116 -1.48 -10.14 18.02
N ARG A 117 -2.79 -10.02 18.29
CA ARG A 117 -3.29 -9.68 19.63
C ARG A 117 -3.15 -10.85 20.62
N PRO A 118 -2.77 -10.58 21.88
CA PRO A 118 -2.75 -11.61 22.91
C PRO A 118 -4.12 -12.27 23.10
N LEU A 119 -4.15 -13.59 23.29
CA LEU A 119 -5.37 -14.39 23.46
C LEU A 119 -6.27 -13.87 24.59
N SER A 120 -5.69 -13.34 25.67
CA SER A 120 -6.45 -12.73 26.79
C SER A 120 -7.32 -11.57 26.34
N LYS A 121 -6.77 -10.67 25.50
CA LYS A 121 -7.49 -9.52 24.95
C LYS A 121 -8.51 -9.94 23.89
N GLN A 122 -8.20 -10.98 23.12
CA GLN A 122 -9.12 -11.52 22.12
C GLN A 122 -10.36 -12.17 22.77
N ASN A 123 -10.14 -13.00 23.79
CA ASN A 123 -11.23 -13.66 24.54
C ASN A 123 -12.09 -12.64 25.28
N GLN A 124 -11.50 -11.63 25.91
CA GLN A 124 -12.26 -10.56 26.57
C GLN A 124 -13.13 -9.76 25.58
N THR A 125 -12.68 -9.59 24.34
CA THR A 125 -13.48 -8.92 23.29
C THR A 125 -14.63 -9.79 22.82
N ARG A 126 -14.43 -11.11 22.73
CA ARG A 126 -15.48 -12.07 22.33
C ARG A 126 -16.54 -12.25 23.39
N SER A 127 -16.17 -12.35 24.67
CA SER A 127 -17.09 -12.56 25.78
C SER A 127 -17.78 -11.28 26.28
N ASN A 128 -17.60 -10.15 25.60
CA ASN A 128 -18.24 -8.90 25.98
C ASN A 128 -19.70 -8.92 25.50
N PRO A 129 -20.71 -8.92 26.38
CA PRO A 129 -22.13 -9.01 26.01
C PRO A 129 -22.64 -7.78 25.23
N ARG A 130 -21.82 -6.72 25.12
CA ARG A 130 -22.09 -5.56 24.25
C ARG A 130 -21.54 -5.72 22.83
N ASN A 131 -20.91 -6.85 22.50
CA ASN A 131 -20.39 -7.13 21.18
C ASN A 131 -21.50 -7.73 20.30
N PRO A 132 -21.93 -7.08 19.19
CA PRO A 132 -23.06 -7.53 18.37
C PRO A 132 -22.84 -8.83 17.59
N LEU A 133 -21.75 -9.56 17.86
CA LEU A 133 -21.32 -10.76 17.13
C LEU A 133 -21.69 -12.07 17.84
N GLU A 134 -22.44 -12.03 18.95
CA GLU A 134 -23.10 -13.24 19.45
C GLU A 134 -24.36 -13.56 18.62
N PRO A 135 -24.54 -14.81 18.15
CA PRO A 135 -25.77 -15.26 17.51
C PRO A 135 -26.95 -15.36 18.47
#